data_AF-A0AAN4W240-F1
#
_entry.id   AF-A0AAN4W240-F1
#
_cell.length_a   1.000
_cell.length_b   1.000
_cell.length_c   1.000
_cell.angle_alpha   90.00
_cell.angle_beta   90.00
_cell.angle_gamma   90.00
#
_symmetry.space_group_name_H-M   'P 1'
#
loop_
_entity.id
_entity.type
_entity.pdbx_description
1 polymer ?
#
loop_
_entity_poly.entity_id
_entity_poly.type
_entity_poly.pdbx_seq_one_letter_code
_entity_poly.pdbx_strand_id
1 'polypeptide(L)'
;MSAVPKSKRLKSLDIFRGFTMLLMILVNNPGDWDQLYYPLKHKVWHGCSLTDLIFPYFIFMMGVSMTFSLKKAKEVPEFRKSAYLKALKRGGKLIAIGLFINLLPFFEFDTWRYFGVLQRIGIIFICCVPLYFNTDWKGLLALAIIILGGYFAFINYVPVPGVGLPDLDLKDQNIGAYIDYALFKDHLWIHSKTWDPEGLISTIPAVVTAILGLLSGLWIQAKRANGFELVAGLFIGGFALLVLGEWWGLSFPINKSLWTSSFVLYSGGYSLMTLGLFYWLLDIHQVSSPLWKIFEVFGTNAIGAFIFSNLLVKFFEFFTIDGLNLLSLFYQQLILPAFEPKTASLVYALIITSVNFIPMWWLYRKNIILKV
;
A
#
# COMPACT_ATOMS: atom_id res chain seq x y z
N MET A 1 10.55 8.71 -38.46
CA MET A 1 10.44 8.12 -37.10
C MET A 1 9.11 7.40 -37.02
N SER A 2 9.13 6.06 -37.12
CA SER A 2 7.93 5.24 -36.87
C SER A 2 7.47 5.48 -35.44
N ALA A 3 6.22 5.90 -35.26
CA ALA A 3 5.65 6.09 -33.94
C ALA A 3 5.64 4.74 -33.22
N VAL A 4 6.47 4.60 -32.18
CA VAL A 4 6.50 3.41 -31.35
C VAL A 4 5.09 3.23 -30.77
N PRO A 5 4.47 2.04 -30.92
CA PRO A 5 3.12 1.81 -30.42
C PRO A 5 3.04 2.12 -28.93
N LYS A 6 2.06 2.95 -28.54
CA LYS A 6 1.75 3.20 -27.12
C LYS A 6 1.56 1.86 -26.43
N SER A 7 2.36 1.59 -25.39
CA SER A 7 2.20 0.41 -24.54
C SER A 7 0.74 0.29 -24.09
N LYS A 8 0.07 -0.79 -24.53
CA LYS A 8 -1.33 -1.06 -24.16
C LYS A 8 -1.39 -1.26 -22.65
N ARG A 9 -2.10 -0.36 -21.95
CA ARG A 9 -2.34 -0.41 -20.49
C ARG A 9 -2.84 -1.81 -20.10
N LEU A 10 -2.34 -2.32 -18.98
CA LEU A 10 -2.69 -3.63 -18.46
C LEU A 10 -4.00 -3.53 -17.67
N LYS A 11 -5.09 -4.12 -18.20
CA LYS A 11 -6.43 -3.98 -17.62
C LYS A 11 -6.49 -4.59 -16.22
N SER A 12 -5.91 -5.78 -16.04
CA SER A 12 -5.78 -6.42 -14.72
C SER A 12 -5.15 -5.53 -13.67
N LEU A 13 -4.09 -4.80 -14.00
CA LEU A 13 -3.40 -3.93 -13.05
C LEU A 13 -4.24 -2.72 -12.63
N ASP A 14 -4.99 -2.13 -13.58
CA ASP A 14 -5.87 -0.99 -13.27
C ASP A 14 -7.07 -1.45 -12.41
N ILE A 15 -7.65 -2.62 -12.70
CA ILE A 15 -8.73 -3.21 -11.88
C ILE A 15 -8.22 -3.64 -10.50
N PHE A 16 -7.06 -4.28 -10.41
CA PHE A 16 -6.46 -4.67 -9.13
C PHE A 16 -6.22 -3.43 -8.25
N ARG A 17 -5.73 -2.33 -8.83
CA ARG A 17 -5.56 -1.06 -8.12
C ARG A 17 -6.88 -0.51 -7.61
N GLY A 18 -7.92 -0.57 -8.43
CA GLY A 18 -9.27 -0.13 -8.08
C GLY A 18 -9.93 -0.95 -6.98
N PHE A 19 -9.84 -2.27 -7.08
CA PHE A 19 -10.28 -3.21 -6.04
C PHE A 19 -9.59 -2.90 -4.70
N THR A 20 -8.27 -2.77 -4.74
CA THR A 20 -7.47 -2.45 -3.53
C THR A 20 -7.86 -1.09 -2.94
N MET A 21 -8.12 -0.08 -3.78
CA MET A 21 -8.56 1.25 -3.33
C MET A 21 -9.95 1.25 -2.72
N LEU A 22 -10.89 0.51 -3.30
CA LEU A 22 -12.22 0.35 -2.73
C LEU A 22 -12.15 -0.33 -1.35
N LEU A 23 -11.38 -1.43 -1.25
CA LEU A 23 -11.16 -2.09 0.04
C LEU A 23 -10.52 -1.14 1.05
N MET A 24 -9.52 -0.38 0.63
CA MET A 24 -8.82 0.59 1.48
C MET A 24 -9.75 1.63 2.09
N ILE A 25 -10.64 2.21 1.30
CA ILE A 25 -11.64 3.17 1.79
C ILE A 25 -12.62 2.47 2.74
N LEU A 26 -13.06 1.25 2.40
CA LEU A 26 -14.00 0.50 3.23
C LEU A 26 -13.43 0.22 4.63
N VAL A 27 -12.18 -0.22 4.72
CA VAL A 27 -11.58 -0.65 6.00
C VAL A 27 -11.08 0.50 6.86
N ASN A 28 -10.80 1.66 6.26
CA ASN A 28 -10.28 2.82 6.96
C ASN A 28 -11.37 3.68 7.61
N ASN A 29 -12.63 3.45 7.27
CA ASN A 29 -13.76 4.25 7.73
C ASN A 29 -14.84 3.39 8.40
N PRO A 30 -14.51 2.55 9.41
CA PRO A 30 -15.53 1.85 10.16
C PRO A 30 -16.37 2.83 10.98
N GLY A 31 -17.64 2.49 11.23
CA GLY A 31 -18.47 3.27 12.15
C GLY A 31 -17.99 3.12 13.60
N ASP A 32 -17.48 1.94 13.93
CA ASP A 32 -16.89 1.60 15.22
C ASP A 32 -15.73 0.60 15.00
N TRP A 33 -14.56 0.93 15.53
CA TRP A 33 -13.30 0.17 15.40
C TRP A 33 -13.31 -1.16 16.16
N ASP A 34 -14.13 -1.29 17.21
CA ASP A 34 -14.26 -2.51 17.99
C ASP A 34 -15.28 -3.48 17.37
N GLN A 35 -16.27 -2.95 16.65
CA GLN A 35 -17.38 -3.69 16.04
C GLN A 35 -17.16 -4.01 14.56
N LEU A 36 -16.11 -4.78 14.26
CA LEU A 36 -15.80 -5.18 12.87
C LEU A 36 -15.92 -6.69 12.64
N TYR A 37 -16.27 -7.06 11.40
CA TYR A 37 -16.17 -8.44 10.94
C TYR A 37 -14.71 -8.85 10.80
N TYR A 38 -14.40 -10.11 11.14
CA TYR A 38 -13.02 -10.63 11.19
C TYR A 38 -12.18 -10.32 9.94
N PRO A 39 -12.68 -10.48 8.69
CA PRO A 39 -11.88 -10.18 7.51
C PRO A 39 -11.50 -8.70 7.36
N LEU A 40 -12.23 -7.78 7.97
CA LEU A 40 -12.03 -6.33 7.88
C LEU A 40 -11.17 -5.78 9.03
N LYS A 41 -10.92 -6.59 10.08
CA LYS A 41 -10.06 -6.21 11.20
C LYS A 41 -8.59 -6.31 10.83
N HIS A 42 -7.80 -5.32 11.23
CA HIS A 42 -6.34 -5.47 11.27
C HIS A 42 -5.94 -6.51 12.32
N LYS A 43 -4.85 -7.23 12.08
CA LYS A 43 -4.19 -7.93 13.17
C LYS A 43 -3.57 -6.91 14.13
N VAL A 44 -3.69 -7.18 15.43
CA VAL A 44 -3.26 -6.25 16.49
C VAL A 44 -1.75 -6.07 16.52
N TRP A 45 -1.01 -7.12 16.16
CA TRP A 45 0.46 -7.11 16.14
C TRP A 45 1.02 -8.13 15.16
N HIS A 46 0.98 -9.41 15.51
CA HIS A 46 1.42 -10.52 14.64
C HIS A 46 0.26 -11.12 13.84
N GLY A 47 0.62 -11.66 12.67
CA GLY A 47 -0.27 -12.19 11.66
C GLY A 47 -0.57 -11.19 10.55
N CYS A 48 -1.42 -11.61 9.63
CA CYS A 48 -1.89 -10.80 8.52
C CYS A 48 -3.36 -11.10 8.25
N SER A 49 -4.21 -10.08 8.17
CA SER A 49 -5.58 -10.16 7.65
C SER A 49 -5.68 -9.61 6.23
N LEU A 50 -6.86 -9.70 5.61
CA LEU A 50 -7.11 -9.07 4.31
C LEU A 50 -6.80 -7.58 4.33
N THR A 51 -7.15 -6.88 5.41
CA THR A 51 -6.89 -5.46 5.62
C THR A 51 -5.39 -5.14 5.61
N ASP A 52 -4.56 -6.05 6.11
CA ASP A 52 -3.11 -5.87 6.17
C ASP A 52 -2.43 -5.99 4.80
N LEU A 53 -3.06 -6.68 3.83
CA LEU A 53 -2.55 -6.87 2.47
C LEU A 53 -2.71 -5.64 1.57
N ILE A 54 -3.64 -4.73 1.91
CA ILE A 54 -4.01 -3.57 1.08
C ILE A 54 -2.79 -2.67 0.79
N PHE A 55 -2.00 -2.36 1.81
CA PHE A 55 -0.87 -1.46 1.64
C PHE A 55 0.29 -2.10 0.85
N PRO A 56 0.73 -3.34 1.14
CA PRO A 56 1.65 -4.08 0.29
C PRO A 56 1.20 -4.16 -1.17
N TYR A 57 -0.09 -4.38 -1.44
CA TYR A 57 -0.63 -4.41 -2.80
C TYR A 57 -0.36 -3.11 -3.56
N PHE A 58 -0.51 -1.94 -2.94
CA PHE A 58 -0.17 -0.67 -3.59
C PHE A 58 1.31 -0.55 -3.92
N ILE A 59 2.19 -0.92 -2.99
CA ILE A 59 3.64 -0.85 -3.19
C ILE A 59 4.09 -1.84 -4.28
N PHE A 60 3.56 -3.05 -4.26
CA PHE A 60 3.79 -4.07 -5.28
C PHE A 60 3.31 -3.61 -6.67
N MET A 61 2.05 -3.15 -6.79
CA MET A 61 1.49 -2.66 -8.06
C MET A 61 2.24 -1.43 -8.57
N MET A 62 2.74 -0.57 -7.68
CA MET A 62 3.61 0.54 -8.05
C MET A 62 4.88 0.02 -8.72
N GLY A 63 5.55 -0.99 -8.14
CA GLY A 63 6.70 -1.66 -8.74
C GLY A 63 6.38 -2.24 -10.13
N VAL A 64 5.26 -2.97 -10.27
CA VAL A 64 4.81 -3.48 -11.59
C VAL A 64 4.62 -2.33 -12.57
N SER A 65 3.95 -1.24 -12.16
CA SER A 65 3.67 -0.08 -13.01
C SER A 65 4.95 0.67 -13.45
N MET A 66 6.01 0.63 -12.64
CA MET A 66 7.30 1.25 -12.95
C MET A 66 7.97 0.60 -14.16
N THR A 67 7.93 -0.73 -14.29
CA THR A 67 8.62 -1.41 -15.40
C THR A 67 8.05 -1.01 -16.75
N PHE A 68 6.72 -0.78 -16.84
CA PHE A 68 6.08 -0.29 -18.05
C PHE A 68 6.31 1.21 -18.30
N SER A 69 6.26 2.03 -17.25
CA SER A 69 6.39 3.49 -17.40
C SER A 69 7.82 3.96 -17.63
N LEU A 70 8.81 3.20 -17.15
CA LEU A 70 10.23 3.52 -17.26
C LEU A 70 10.97 2.71 -18.33
N LYS A 71 10.30 1.79 -19.03
CA LYS A 71 10.91 0.93 -20.08
C LYS A 71 11.77 1.72 -21.07
N LYS A 72 11.21 2.79 -21.65
CA LYS A 72 11.93 3.64 -22.62
C LYS A 72 13.20 4.27 -22.03
N ALA A 73 13.17 4.69 -20.76
CA ALA A 73 14.33 5.26 -20.08
C ALA A 73 15.37 4.20 -19.64
N LYS A 74 14.94 2.95 -19.44
CA LYS A 74 15.83 1.82 -19.20
C LYS A 74 16.64 1.50 -20.46
N GLU A 75 15.98 1.45 -21.61
CA GLU A 75 16.55 1.08 -22.92
C GLU A 75 17.37 2.21 -23.56
N VAL A 76 16.95 3.47 -23.40
CA VAL A 76 17.61 4.63 -24.03
C VAL A 76 18.14 5.57 -22.94
N PRO A 77 19.47 5.61 -22.68
CA PRO A 77 20.08 6.35 -21.58
C PRO A 77 19.75 7.84 -21.52
N GLU A 78 19.52 8.49 -22.66
CA GLU A 78 19.17 9.92 -22.76
C GLU A 78 17.92 10.29 -21.94
N PHE A 79 16.97 9.37 -21.81
CA PHE A 79 15.74 9.62 -21.04
C PHE A 79 15.90 9.39 -19.53
N ARG A 80 17.05 8.87 -19.06
CA ARG A 80 17.27 8.55 -17.63
C ARG A 80 17.25 9.79 -16.74
N LYS A 81 17.93 10.86 -17.12
CA LYS A 81 17.94 12.12 -16.35
C LYS A 81 16.52 12.67 -16.17
N SER A 82 15.72 12.66 -17.24
CA SER A 82 14.31 13.05 -17.19
C SER A 82 13.48 12.13 -16.29
N ALA A 83 13.73 10.82 -16.33
CA ALA A 83 13.05 9.85 -15.49
C ALA A 83 13.36 10.04 -13.99
N TYR A 84 14.63 10.24 -13.62
CA TYR A 84 15.02 10.55 -12.24
C TYR A 84 14.35 11.81 -11.72
N LEU A 85 14.37 12.90 -12.50
CA LEU A 85 13.72 14.14 -12.09
C LEU A 85 12.20 13.99 -11.93
N LYS A 86 11.55 13.24 -12.84
CA LYS A 86 10.12 12.92 -12.73
C LYS A 86 9.83 12.08 -11.48
N ALA A 87 10.71 11.15 -11.14
CA ALA A 87 10.58 10.34 -9.92
C ALA A 87 10.71 11.18 -8.65
N LEU A 88 11.72 12.05 -8.57
CA LEU A 88 11.89 12.98 -7.46
C LEU A 88 10.69 13.92 -7.30
N LYS A 89 10.21 14.52 -8.40
CA LYS A 89 9.03 15.39 -8.37
C LYS A 89 7.77 14.64 -7.92
N ARG A 90 7.54 13.44 -8.44
CA ARG A 90 6.36 12.62 -8.09
C ARG A 90 6.42 12.15 -6.64
N GLY A 91 7.55 11.59 -6.21
CA GLY A 91 7.75 11.13 -4.84
C GLY A 91 7.66 12.29 -3.84
N GLY A 92 8.31 13.43 -4.15
CA GLY A 92 8.25 14.63 -3.33
C GLY A 92 6.83 15.21 -3.19
N LYS A 93 6.04 15.22 -4.27
CA LYS A 93 4.63 15.62 -4.18
C LYS A 93 3.79 14.66 -3.35
N LEU A 94 4.00 13.35 -3.45
CA LEU A 94 3.29 12.38 -2.60
C LEU A 94 3.63 12.60 -1.12
N ILE A 95 4.91 12.83 -0.81
CA ILE A 95 5.35 13.16 0.55
C ILE A 95 4.68 14.46 1.03
N ALA A 96 4.73 15.52 0.22
CA ALA A 96 4.13 16.81 0.57
C ALA A 96 2.60 16.72 0.79
N ILE A 97 1.89 15.99 -0.07
CA ILE A 97 0.44 15.77 0.08
C ILE A 97 0.14 14.96 1.34
N GLY A 98 0.90 13.90 1.62
CA GLY A 98 0.72 13.09 2.83
C GLY A 98 0.96 13.90 4.11
N LEU A 99 2.03 14.68 4.14
CA LEU A 99 2.36 15.60 5.23
C LEU A 99 1.26 16.64 5.45
N PHE A 100 0.75 17.24 4.38
CA PHE A 100 -0.36 18.18 4.45
C PHE A 100 -1.64 17.51 4.98
N ILE A 101 -1.99 16.32 4.51
CA ILE A 101 -3.13 15.57 5.04
C ILE A 101 -2.95 15.31 6.52
N ASN A 102 -1.78 14.87 6.99
CA ASN A 102 -1.52 14.61 8.41
C ASN A 102 -1.68 15.86 9.29
N LEU A 103 -1.51 17.06 8.74
CA LEU A 103 -1.65 18.33 9.46
C LEU A 103 -3.11 18.76 9.64
N LEU A 104 -4.01 18.27 8.79
CA LEU A 104 -5.43 18.60 8.85
C LEU A 104 -6.18 17.82 9.96
N PRO A 105 -7.28 18.35 10.50
CA PRO A 105 -7.85 19.67 10.21
C PRO A 105 -7.31 20.78 11.14
N PHE A 106 -6.57 20.44 12.20
CA PHE A 106 -6.27 21.34 13.31
C PHE A 106 -4.95 22.11 13.19
N PHE A 107 -4.05 21.72 12.29
CA PHE A 107 -2.74 22.35 12.10
C PHE A 107 -1.85 22.35 13.35
N GLU A 108 -1.88 21.25 14.10
CA GLU A 108 -1.01 21.05 15.27
C GLU A 108 0.40 20.66 14.82
N PHE A 109 1.33 21.62 14.85
CA PHE A 109 2.71 21.40 14.44
C PHE A 109 3.54 20.63 15.47
N ASP A 110 3.21 20.77 16.76
CA ASP A 110 3.95 20.15 17.87
C ASP A 110 3.79 18.62 17.88
N THR A 111 2.64 18.12 17.43
CA THR A 111 2.28 16.68 17.39
C THR A 111 2.16 16.16 15.95
N TRP A 112 2.69 16.91 14.98
CA TRP A 112 2.48 16.64 13.56
C TRP A 112 3.12 15.31 13.13
N ARG A 113 2.31 14.35 12.66
CA ARG A 113 2.84 13.05 12.22
C ARG A 113 3.64 13.15 10.91
N TYR A 114 4.91 12.75 10.94
CA TYR A 114 5.79 12.84 9.76
C TYR A 114 5.62 11.68 8.77
N PHE A 115 5.40 10.47 9.29
CA PHE A 115 5.28 9.27 8.47
C PHE A 115 3.82 8.98 8.09
N GLY A 116 3.67 8.19 7.03
CA GLY A 116 2.36 7.83 6.51
C GLY A 116 2.44 7.11 5.17
N VAL A 117 1.29 6.64 4.72
CA VAL A 117 1.15 5.80 3.52
C VAL A 117 1.72 6.50 2.28
N LEU A 118 1.35 7.77 2.05
CA LEU A 118 1.82 8.51 0.86
C LEU A 118 3.30 8.84 0.92
N GLN A 119 3.81 9.19 2.11
CA GLN A 119 5.23 9.46 2.34
C GLN A 119 6.07 8.23 2.02
N ARG A 120 5.70 7.07 2.58
CA ARG A 120 6.39 5.80 2.32
C ARG A 120 6.34 5.41 0.84
N ILE A 121 5.18 5.53 0.18
CA ILE A 121 5.09 5.28 -1.28
C ILE A 121 6.02 6.22 -2.05
N GLY A 122 6.07 7.50 -1.68
CA GLY A 122 6.94 8.49 -2.32
C GLY A 122 8.43 8.15 -2.18
N ILE A 123 8.87 7.78 -0.97
CA ILE A 123 10.25 7.38 -0.68
C ILE A 123 10.62 6.13 -1.48
N ILE A 124 9.80 5.07 -1.40
CA ILE A 124 10.05 3.82 -2.13
C ILE A 124 10.07 4.08 -3.64
N PHE A 125 9.21 4.98 -4.15
CA PHE A 125 9.21 5.34 -5.56
C PHE A 125 10.57 5.92 -5.99
N ILE A 126 11.11 6.84 -5.20
CA ILE A 126 12.41 7.47 -5.46
C ILE A 126 13.54 6.44 -5.38
N CYS A 127 13.52 5.55 -4.38
CA CYS A 127 14.53 4.52 -4.20
C CYS A 127 14.52 3.46 -5.31
N CYS A 128 13.35 3.03 -5.79
CA CYS A 128 13.27 1.93 -6.76
C CYS A 128 13.68 2.32 -8.18
N VAL A 129 13.62 3.59 -8.55
CA VAL A 129 14.00 4.08 -9.88
C VAL A 129 15.48 3.84 -10.22
N PRO A 130 16.47 4.24 -9.38
CA PRO A 130 17.87 3.89 -9.61
C PRO A 130 18.12 2.39 -9.57
N LEU A 131 17.47 1.65 -8.66
CA LEU A 131 17.59 0.19 -8.62
C LEU A 131 17.15 -0.41 -9.96
N TYR A 132 15.97 -0.02 -10.45
CA TYR A 132 15.46 -0.48 -11.73
C TYR A 132 16.36 -0.12 -12.90
N PHE A 133 17.06 1.02 -12.91
CA PHE A 133 17.95 1.37 -14.02
C PHE A 133 19.31 0.69 -13.98
N ASN A 134 19.88 0.54 -12.78
CA ASN A 134 21.27 0.11 -12.61
C ASN A 134 21.42 -1.41 -12.40
N THR A 135 20.32 -2.13 -12.19
CA THR A 135 20.35 -3.59 -11.98
C THR A 135 19.48 -4.33 -12.99
N ASP A 136 19.81 -5.59 -13.24
CA ASP A 136 18.96 -6.54 -13.95
C ASP A 136 18.08 -7.32 -12.95
N TRP A 137 17.33 -8.31 -13.44
CA TRP A 137 16.46 -9.10 -12.56
C TRP A 137 17.25 -9.88 -11.50
N LYS A 138 18.49 -10.31 -11.80
CA LYS A 138 19.36 -11.01 -10.85
C LYS A 138 19.83 -10.06 -9.76
N GLY A 139 20.25 -8.85 -10.12
CA GLY A 139 20.64 -7.82 -9.17
C GLY A 139 19.49 -7.39 -8.27
N LEU A 140 18.28 -7.21 -8.83
CA LEU A 140 17.07 -6.95 -8.04
C LEU A 140 16.78 -8.07 -7.04
N LEU A 141 16.89 -9.34 -7.47
CA LEU A 141 16.70 -10.49 -6.59
C LEU A 141 17.77 -10.56 -5.49
N ALA A 142 19.05 -10.33 -5.84
CA ALA A 142 20.14 -10.30 -4.87
C ALA A 142 19.95 -9.19 -3.83
N LEU A 143 19.57 -7.99 -4.27
CA LEU A 143 19.25 -6.88 -3.37
C LEU A 143 18.07 -7.19 -2.46
N ALA A 144 17.02 -7.82 -2.98
CA ALA A 144 15.89 -8.28 -2.16
C ALA A 144 16.37 -9.23 -1.06
N ILE A 145 17.17 -10.25 -1.40
CA ILE A 145 17.71 -11.22 -0.42
C ILE A 145 18.59 -10.53 0.62
N ILE A 146 19.50 -9.65 0.19
CA ILE A 146 20.41 -8.92 1.08
C ILE A 146 19.63 -8.00 2.03
N ILE A 147 18.65 -7.24 1.51
CA ILE A 147 17.85 -6.34 2.34
C ILE A 147 17.02 -7.13 3.36
N LEU A 148 16.34 -8.21 2.94
CA LEU A 148 15.51 -9.01 3.84
C LEU A 148 16.33 -9.74 4.90
N GLY A 149 17.47 -10.32 4.53
CA GLY A 149 18.37 -10.99 5.46
C GLY A 149 19.05 -10.02 6.42
N GLY A 150 19.53 -8.87 5.92
CA GLY A 150 20.12 -7.81 6.73
C GLY A 150 19.10 -7.19 7.69
N TYR A 151 17.87 -6.95 7.23
CA TYR A 151 16.79 -6.44 8.08
C TYR A 151 16.39 -7.43 9.18
N PHE A 152 16.27 -8.72 8.83
CA PHE A 152 16.03 -9.78 9.82
C PHE A 152 17.11 -9.78 10.91
N ALA A 153 18.39 -9.73 10.52
CA ALA A 153 19.49 -9.71 11.47
C ALA A 153 19.49 -8.43 12.33
N PHE A 154 19.21 -7.28 11.70
CA PHE A 154 19.13 -6.00 12.39
C PHE A 154 18.05 -5.97 13.46
N ILE A 155 16.85 -6.46 13.14
CA ILE A 155 15.70 -6.42 14.07
C ILE A 155 15.81 -7.47 15.18
N ASN A 156 16.40 -8.64 14.93
CA ASN A 156 16.45 -9.73 15.92
C ASN A 156 17.69 -9.72 16.81
N TYR A 157 18.82 -9.16 16.34
CA TYR A 157 20.10 -9.34 17.04
C TYR A 157 20.77 -8.05 17.49
N VAL A 158 20.31 -6.88 17.04
CA VAL A 158 20.85 -5.60 17.55
C VAL A 158 20.21 -5.30 18.90
N PRO A 159 20.98 -5.20 19.99
CA PRO A 159 20.41 -4.92 21.31
C PRO A 159 19.76 -3.54 21.35
N VAL A 160 18.60 -3.46 22.01
CA VAL A 160 17.86 -2.24 22.26
C VAL A 160 18.42 -1.56 23.51
N PRO A 161 18.87 -0.30 23.45
CA PRO A 161 19.38 0.41 24.62
C PRO A 161 18.38 0.43 25.77
N GLY A 162 18.83 0.02 26.96
CA GLY A 162 18.00 -0.06 28.17
C GLY A 162 17.14 -1.32 28.31
N VAL A 163 17.08 -2.19 27.29
CA VAL A 163 16.31 -3.44 27.30
C VAL A 163 17.20 -4.67 27.16
N GLY A 164 18.15 -4.66 26.21
CA GLY A 164 18.97 -5.82 25.88
C GLY A 164 18.56 -6.44 24.55
N LEU A 165 18.50 -7.77 24.46
CA LEU A 165 18.08 -8.43 23.22
C LEU A 165 16.63 -8.07 22.86
N PRO A 166 16.31 -7.86 21.57
CA PRO A 166 14.94 -7.54 21.15
C PRO A 166 13.95 -8.64 21.51
N ASP A 167 12.77 -8.24 21.98
CA ASP A 167 11.59 -9.10 22.08
C ASP A 167 10.52 -8.55 21.13
N LEU A 168 10.21 -9.32 20.09
CA LEU A 168 9.29 -8.90 19.03
C LEU A 168 7.82 -9.11 19.40
N ASP A 169 7.50 -9.86 20.45
CA ASP A 169 6.13 -9.96 20.98
C ASP A 169 5.72 -8.68 21.70
N LEU A 170 6.70 -7.90 22.16
CA LEU A 170 6.53 -6.59 22.77
C LEU A 170 6.73 -5.47 21.75
N LYS A 171 5.73 -4.59 21.63
CA LYS A 171 5.64 -3.64 20.52
C LYS A 171 6.76 -2.59 20.51
N ASP A 172 7.28 -2.25 21.67
CA ASP A 172 8.26 -1.19 21.93
C ASP A 172 9.68 -1.72 22.21
N GLN A 173 9.87 -3.04 22.36
CA GLN A 173 11.18 -3.64 22.68
C GLN A 173 11.95 -4.10 21.45
N ASN A 174 11.90 -3.30 20.39
CA ASN A 174 12.67 -3.54 19.17
C ASN A 174 13.42 -2.29 18.75
N ILE A 175 14.53 -2.49 18.05
CA ILE A 175 15.42 -1.40 17.63
C ILE A 175 14.73 -0.39 16.70
N GLY A 176 13.73 -0.84 15.94
CA GLY A 176 12.91 0.02 15.08
C GLY A 176 12.12 1.05 15.89
N ALA A 177 11.37 0.58 16.90
CA ALA A 177 10.63 1.43 17.83
C ALA A 177 11.56 2.39 18.58
N TYR A 178 12.70 1.90 19.07
CA TYR A 178 13.69 2.75 19.74
C TYR A 178 14.18 3.91 18.84
N ILE A 179 14.54 3.63 17.59
CA ILE A 179 15.01 4.64 16.65
C ILE A 179 13.89 5.63 16.30
N ASP A 180 12.69 5.12 16.02
CA ASP A 180 11.53 5.96 15.71
C ASP A 180 11.24 6.93 16.88
N TYR A 181 11.21 6.44 18.11
CA TYR A 181 11.00 7.26 19.30
C TYR A 181 12.14 8.26 19.53
N ALA A 182 13.40 7.84 19.41
CA ALA A 182 14.55 8.71 19.62
C ALA A 182 14.64 9.88 18.62
N LEU A 183 14.19 9.67 17.37
CA LEU A 183 14.25 10.67 16.32
C LEU A 183 12.97 11.50 16.20
N PHE A 184 11.81 10.90 16.47
CA PHE A 184 10.53 11.47 16.07
C PHE A 184 9.48 11.55 17.17
N LYS A 185 9.72 11.04 18.39
CA LYS A 185 8.88 11.15 19.60
C LYS A 185 7.44 11.68 19.39
N ASP A 186 7.24 13.00 19.43
CA ASP A 186 5.92 13.66 19.39
C ASP A 186 5.27 13.69 18.00
N HIS A 187 6.02 13.29 16.96
CA HIS A 187 5.65 13.23 15.54
C HIS A 187 5.37 11.79 15.05
N LEU A 188 5.18 10.85 15.98
CA LEU A 188 4.80 9.46 15.69
C LEU A 188 3.28 9.29 15.55
N TRP A 189 2.85 8.12 15.12
CA TRP A 189 1.42 7.79 15.08
C TRP A 189 0.81 7.74 16.49
N ILE A 190 -0.29 8.47 16.67
CA ILE A 190 -0.92 8.71 17.97
C ILE A 190 -1.34 7.42 18.72
N HIS A 191 -1.65 6.34 17.99
CA HIS A 191 -2.13 5.09 18.58
C HIS A 191 -1.00 4.16 19.07
N SER A 192 0.20 4.24 18.51
CA SER A 192 1.35 3.41 18.92
C SER A 192 2.23 4.11 19.95
N LYS A 193 2.38 5.45 19.85
CA LYS A 193 3.18 6.33 20.73
C LYS A 193 4.69 6.08 20.77
N THR A 194 5.17 4.85 20.56
CA THR A 194 6.60 4.49 20.64
C THR A 194 7.21 4.05 19.30
N TRP A 195 6.40 3.77 18.27
CA TRP A 195 6.89 3.47 16.91
C TRP A 195 5.94 4.03 15.86
N ASP A 196 6.35 4.11 14.59
CA ASP A 196 5.45 4.39 13.48
C ASP A 196 5.34 3.15 12.54
N PRO A 197 4.13 2.60 12.29
CA PRO A 197 3.96 1.49 11.33
C PRO A 197 4.43 1.84 9.91
N GLU A 198 4.42 3.14 9.58
CA GLU A 198 4.90 3.75 8.35
C GLU A 198 6.32 4.34 8.48
N GLY A 199 7.03 4.07 9.58
CA GLY A 199 8.32 4.62 9.97
C GLY A 199 9.50 4.31 9.05
N LEU A 200 10.65 4.89 9.42
CA LEU A 200 11.87 4.89 8.61
C LEU A 200 12.44 3.48 8.46
N ILE A 201 12.59 2.76 9.57
CA ILE A 201 13.22 1.45 9.61
C ILE A 201 12.37 0.40 8.86
N SER A 202 11.05 0.40 9.07
CA SER A 202 10.13 -0.50 8.38
C SER A 202 9.93 -0.13 6.88
N THR A 203 10.39 1.04 6.43
CA THR A 203 10.41 1.39 5.00
C THR A 203 11.49 0.62 4.22
N ILE A 204 12.57 0.19 4.87
CA ILE A 204 13.66 -0.57 4.23
C ILE A 204 13.16 -1.88 3.59
N PRO A 205 12.53 -2.81 4.33
CA PRO A 205 11.96 -4.02 3.72
C PRO A 205 10.77 -3.73 2.80
N ALA A 206 10.06 -2.60 2.97
CA ALA A 206 9.00 -2.19 2.05
C ALA A 206 9.52 -1.87 0.64
N VAL A 207 10.79 -1.46 0.49
CA VAL A 207 11.44 -1.38 -0.83
C VAL A 207 11.44 -2.74 -1.52
N VAL A 208 11.61 -3.84 -0.77
CA VAL A 208 11.59 -5.19 -1.33
C VAL A 208 10.20 -5.58 -1.84
N THR A 209 9.12 -5.16 -1.19
CA THR A 209 7.76 -5.31 -1.75
C THR A 209 7.64 -4.66 -3.14
N ALA A 210 8.23 -3.49 -3.35
CA ALA A 210 8.27 -2.85 -4.67
C ALA A 210 9.21 -3.59 -5.65
N ILE A 211 10.33 -4.13 -5.18
CA ILE A 211 11.22 -4.98 -5.98
C ILE A 211 10.49 -6.24 -6.46
N LEU A 212 9.70 -6.90 -5.62
CA LEU A 212 8.85 -8.02 -6.05
C LEU A 212 7.89 -7.60 -7.16
N GLY A 213 7.34 -6.37 -7.07
CA GLY A 213 6.57 -5.76 -8.14
C GLY A 213 7.39 -5.52 -9.42
N LEU A 214 8.62 -5.02 -9.32
CA LEU A 214 9.52 -4.84 -10.46
C LEU A 214 9.84 -6.18 -11.16
N LEU A 215 10.18 -7.22 -10.39
CA LEU A 215 10.43 -8.57 -10.91
C LEU A 215 9.20 -9.12 -11.63
N SER A 216 8.01 -8.93 -11.05
CA SER A 216 6.73 -9.32 -11.66
C SER A 216 6.45 -8.57 -12.95
N GLY A 217 6.71 -7.26 -12.98
CA GLY A 217 6.56 -6.43 -14.18
C GLY A 217 7.55 -6.81 -15.30
N LEU A 218 8.76 -7.28 -14.96
CA LEU A 218 9.70 -7.85 -15.91
C LEU A 218 9.22 -9.21 -16.45
N TRP A 219 8.73 -10.09 -15.57
CA TRP A 219 8.14 -11.38 -15.96
C TRP A 219 6.97 -11.22 -16.93
N ILE A 220 6.02 -10.33 -16.61
CA ILE A 220 4.86 -10.05 -17.47
C ILE A 220 5.30 -9.59 -18.85
N GLN A 221 6.32 -8.73 -18.94
CA GLN A 221 6.82 -8.26 -20.23
C GLN A 221 7.50 -9.37 -21.02
N ALA A 222 8.27 -10.24 -20.36
CA ALA A 222 8.98 -11.34 -21.00
C ALA A 222 8.03 -12.44 -21.50
N LYS A 223 6.95 -12.74 -20.75
CA LYS A 223 6.03 -13.85 -21.02
C LYS A 223 4.70 -13.44 -21.63
N ARG A 224 4.52 -12.16 -21.99
CA ARG A 224 3.25 -11.62 -22.51
C ARG A 224 2.68 -12.39 -23.71
N ALA A 225 3.54 -12.95 -24.55
CA ALA A 225 3.12 -13.73 -25.72
C ALA A 225 2.43 -15.05 -25.35
N ASN A 226 2.75 -15.60 -24.17
CA ASN A 226 2.16 -16.82 -23.64
C ASN A 226 1.45 -16.52 -22.31
N GLY A 227 0.20 -16.07 -22.40
CA GLY A 227 -0.59 -15.65 -21.24
C GLY A 227 -0.72 -16.73 -20.16
N PHE A 228 -0.88 -18.00 -20.54
CA PHE A 228 -1.02 -19.10 -19.58
C PHE A 228 0.30 -19.39 -18.84
N GLU A 229 1.44 -19.40 -19.54
CA GLU A 229 2.76 -19.53 -18.89
C GLU A 229 3.04 -18.35 -17.96
N LEU A 230 2.67 -17.14 -18.37
CA LEU A 230 2.77 -15.95 -17.54
C LEU A 230 1.99 -16.13 -16.24
N VAL A 231 0.71 -16.50 -16.33
CA VAL A 231 -0.18 -16.69 -15.17
C VAL A 231 0.34 -17.82 -14.28
N ALA A 232 0.73 -18.96 -14.85
CA ALA A 232 1.31 -20.07 -14.11
C ALA A 232 2.55 -19.62 -13.32
N GLY A 233 3.45 -18.85 -13.93
CA GLY A 233 4.62 -18.29 -13.25
C GLY A 233 4.26 -17.36 -12.08
N LEU A 234 3.22 -16.52 -12.23
CA LEU A 234 2.75 -15.66 -11.13
C LEU A 234 2.17 -16.50 -9.98
N PHE A 235 1.39 -17.54 -10.27
CA PHE A 235 0.83 -18.42 -9.22
C PHE A 235 1.90 -19.26 -8.54
N ILE A 236 2.82 -19.88 -9.30
CA ILE A 236 3.90 -20.71 -8.74
C ILE A 236 4.84 -19.84 -7.90
N GLY A 237 5.29 -18.71 -8.44
CA GLY A 237 6.14 -17.77 -7.69
C GLY A 237 5.43 -17.21 -6.46
N GLY A 238 4.13 -16.88 -6.60
CA GLY A 238 3.32 -16.40 -5.48
C GLY A 238 3.16 -17.43 -4.37
N PHE A 239 2.86 -18.68 -4.72
CA PHE A 239 2.76 -19.77 -3.77
C PHE A 239 4.10 -20.05 -3.08
N ALA A 240 5.21 -20.05 -3.83
CA ALA A 240 6.54 -20.23 -3.26
C ALA A 240 6.88 -19.12 -2.24
N LEU A 241 6.61 -17.84 -2.56
CA LEU A 241 6.82 -16.74 -1.62
C LEU A 241 5.91 -16.84 -0.39
N LEU A 242 4.66 -17.28 -0.56
CA LEU A 242 3.74 -17.48 0.56
C LEU A 242 4.26 -18.55 1.51
N VAL A 243 4.67 -19.72 1.00
CA VAL A 243 5.24 -20.81 1.79
C VAL A 243 6.53 -20.37 2.49
N LEU A 244 7.42 -19.66 1.78
CA LEU A 244 8.65 -19.13 2.38
C LEU A 244 8.37 -18.08 3.47
N GLY A 245 7.36 -17.22 3.27
CA GLY A 245 6.92 -16.23 4.24
C GLY A 245 6.35 -16.87 5.51
N GLU A 246 5.50 -17.89 5.38
CA GLU A 246 4.98 -18.67 6.51
C GLU A 246 6.07 -19.43 7.25
N TRP A 247 6.96 -20.10 6.51
CA TRP A 247 8.07 -20.85 7.10
C TRP A 247 9.02 -19.93 7.88
N TRP A 248 9.41 -18.79 7.32
CA TRP A 248 10.22 -17.80 8.03
C TRP A 248 9.41 -17.13 9.15
N GLY A 249 8.09 -17.05 9.01
CA GLY A 249 7.14 -16.60 10.03
C GLY A 249 7.28 -17.32 11.37
N LEU A 250 7.76 -18.57 11.37
CA LEU A 250 7.99 -19.36 12.58
C LEU A 250 9.10 -18.80 13.48
N SER A 251 10.10 -18.12 12.89
CA SER A 251 11.21 -17.52 13.64
C SER A 251 11.26 -16.00 13.55
N PHE A 252 10.60 -15.41 12.55
CA PHE A 252 10.45 -13.97 12.40
C PHE A 252 8.98 -13.67 12.11
N PRO A 253 8.17 -13.32 13.12
CA PRO A 253 6.73 -13.27 12.99
C PRO A 253 6.25 -12.41 11.83
N ILE A 254 5.22 -12.87 11.11
CA ILE A 254 4.56 -12.05 10.08
C ILE A 254 3.97 -10.83 10.78
N ASN A 255 4.54 -9.66 10.54
CA ASN A 255 4.12 -8.41 11.19
C ASN A 255 4.20 -7.23 10.20
N LYS A 256 3.05 -6.58 9.99
CA LYS A 256 2.88 -5.42 9.10
C LYS A 256 3.50 -4.16 9.68
N SER A 257 3.32 -3.89 10.98
CA SER A 257 3.82 -2.65 11.61
C SER A 257 5.34 -2.56 11.56
N LEU A 258 6.03 -3.68 11.75
CA LEU A 258 7.48 -3.79 11.56
C LEU A 258 7.86 -4.01 10.09
N TRP A 259 6.90 -4.34 9.21
CA TRP A 259 7.14 -4.71 7.82
C TRP A 259 8.20 -5.82 7.67
N THR A 260 8.10 -6.82 8.53
CA THR A 260 9.04 -7.94 8.65
C THR A 260 9.32 -8.65 7.32
N SER A 261 10.49 -9.29 7.23
CA SER A 261 10.91 -10.00 6.02
C SER A 261 9.95 -11.14 5.66
N SER A 262 9.45 -11.88 6.66
CA SER A 262 8.39 -12.88 6.49
C SER A 262 7.11 -12.26 5.92
N PHE A 263 6.68 -11.09 6.44
CA PHE A 263 5.53 -10.36 5.92
C PHE A 263 5.72 -9.89 4.47
N VAL A 264 6.91 -9.45 4.08
CA VAL A 264 7.20 -9.07 2.68
C VAL A 264 7.00 -10.25 1.73
N LEU A 265 7.52 -11.43 2.09
CA LEU A 265 7.36 -12.64 1.29
C LEU A 265 5.89 -13.10 1.27
N TYR A 266 5.26 -13.17 2.44
CA TYR A 266 3.88 -13.59 2.60
C TYR A 266 2.90 -12.70 1.80
N SER A 267 2.96 -11.39 2.02
CA SER A 267 2.11 -10.42 1.29
C SER A 267 2.49 -10.32 -0.19
N GLY A 268 3.77 -10.51 -0.54
CA GLY A 268 4.25 -10.60 -1.92
C GLY A 268 3.67 -11.81 -2.66
N GLY A 269 3.54 -12.95 -1.97
CA GLY A 269 2.89 -14.16 -2.48
C GLY A 269 1.44 -13.91 -2.86
N TYR A 270 0.66 -13.33 -1.93
CA TYR A 270 -0.71 -12.90 -2.21
C TYR A 270 -0.81 -11.87 -3.32
N SER A 271 0.13 -10.93 -3.40
CA SER A 271 0.16 -9.90 -4.45
C SER A 271 0.33 -10.52 -5.84
N LEU A 272 1.25 -11.48 -5.97
CA LEU A 272 1.50 -12.23 -7.20
C LEU A 272 0.30 -13.05 -7.64
N MET A 273 -0.28 -13.83 -6.72
CA MET A 273 -1.45 -14.68 -7.02
C MET A 273 -2.68 -13.83 -7.36
N THR A 274 -2.89 -12.72 -6.66
CA THR A 274 -4.01 -11.79 -6.93
C THR A 274 -3.84 -11.13 -8.30
N LEU A 275 -2.63 -10.67 -8.64
CA LEU A 275 -2.34 -10.15 -9.98
C LEU A 275 -2.53 -11.23 -11.06
N GLY A 276 -2.08 -12.47 -10.80
CA GLY A 276 -2.28 -13.62 -11.67
C GLY A 276 -3.75 -13.91 -11.93
N LEU A 277 -4.59 -13.88 -10.88
CA LEU A 277 -6.04 -14.04 -10.97
C LEU A 277 -6.67 -12.96 -11.84
N PHE A 278 -6.37 -11.68 -11.58
CA PHE A 278 -6.91 -10.59 -12.41
C PHE A 278 -6.44 -10.68 -13.86
N TYR A 279 -5.18 -11.05 -14.11
CA TYR A 279 -4.66 -11.24 -15.47
C TYR A 279 -5.39 -12.37 -16.19
N TRP A 280 -5.56 -13.51 -15.51
CA TRP A 280 -6.29 -14.66 -16.05
C TRP A 280 -7.73 -14.30 -16.41
N LEU A 281 -8.46 -13.64 -15.51
CA LEU A 281 -9.85 -13.25 -15.74
C LEU A 281 -10.00 -12.17 -16.84
N LEU A 282 -9.14 -11.14 -16.83
CA LEU A 282 -9.39 -9.91 -17.59
C LEU A 282 -8.58 -9.77 -18.86
N ASP A 283 -7.36 -10.30 -18.88
CA ASP A 283 -6.44 -10.18 -20.03
C ASP A 283 -6.44 -11.46 -20.88
N ILE A 284 -6.66 -12.65 -20.29
CA ILE A 284 -6.81 -13.92 -21.03
C ILE A 284 -8.27 -14.19 -21.38
N HIS A 285 -9.13 -14.40 -20.37
CA HIS A 285 -10.53 -14.76 -20.57
C HIS A 285 -11.43 -13.58 -20.91
N GLN A 286 -10.93 -12.34 -20.75
CA GLN A 286 -11.65 -11.11 -21.07
C GLN A 286 -13.06 -11.03 -20.45
N VAL A 287 -13.22 -11.58 -19.25
CA VAL A 287 -14.51 -11.62 -18.53
C VAL A 287 -15.06 -10.19 -18.43
N SER A 288 -16.27 -10.00 -18.94
CA SER A 288 -16.99 -8.73 -18.90
C SER A 288 -18.04 -8.78 -17.79
N SER A 289 -18.06 -7.74 -16.95
CA SER A 289 -19.03 -7.56 -15.87
C SER A 289 -19.14 -6.07 -15.54
N PRO A 290 -20.34 -5.56 -15.24
CA PRO A 290 -20.51 -4.20 -14.73
C PRO A 290 -19.72 -3.94 -13.45
N LEU A 291 -19.46 -4.98 -12.64
CA LEU A 291 -18.70 -4.85 -11.39
C LEU A 291 -17.25 -4.38 -11.64
N TRP A 292 -16.63 -4.80 -12.74
CA TRP A 292 -15.30 -4.32 -13.11
C TRP A 292 -15.29 -2.80 -13.31
N LYS A 293 -16.42 -2.19 -13.66
CA LYS A 293 -16.52 -0.75 -13.84
C LYS A 293 -16.30 0.01 -12.54
N ILE A 294 -16.82 -0.52 -11.43
CA ILE A 294 -16.66 0.08 -10.10
C ILE A 294 -15.16 0.16 -9.76
N PHE A 295 -14.44 -0.94 -9.98
CA PHE A 295 -12.99 -0.96 -9.75
C PHE A 295 -12.25 -0.09 -10.76
N GLU A 296 -12.64 -0.06 -12.03
CA GLU A 296 -12.00 0.81 -13.03
C GLU A 296 -12.05 2.30 -12.64
N VAL A 297 -13.19 2.74 -12.08
CA VAL A 297 -13.43 4.10 -11.61
C VAL A 297 -12.46 4.49 -10.50
N PHE A 298 -12.36 3.66 -9.45
CA PHE A 298 -11.38 3.87 -8.39
C PHE A 298 -9.93 3.72 -8.88
N GLY A 299 -9.67 2.75 -9.75
CA GLY A 299 -8.32 2.40 -10.22
C GLY A 299 -7.67 3.46 -11.10
N THR A 300 -8.49 4.18 -11.89
CA THR A 300 -8.02 5.26 -12.77
C THR A 300 -7.51 6.47 -11.99
N ASN A 301 -8.12 6.75 -10.83
CA ASN A 301 -7.82 7.90 -9.97
C ASN A 301 -7.49 7.49 -8.53
N ALA A 302 -6.80 6.36 -8.33
CA ALA A 302 -6.61 5.77 -7.00
C ALA A 302 -6.02 6.75 -5.97
N ILE A 303 -4.96 7.50 -6.32
CA ILE A 303 -4.37 8.50 -5.41
C ILE A 303 -5.38 9.62 -5.10
N GLY A 304 -6.17 10.04 -6.10
CA GLY A 304 -7.24 11.01 -5.91
C GLY A 304 -8.33 10.51 -4.97
N ALA A 305 -8.71 9.24 -5.08
CA ALA A 305 -9.67 8.60 -4.18
C ALA A 305 -9.15 8.54 -2.74
N PHE A 306 -7.89 8.17 -2.54
CA PHE A 306 -7.23 8.18 -1.23
C PHE A 306 -7.26 9.58 -0.61
N ILE A 307 -6.84 10.61 -1.37
CA ILE A 307 -6.80 11.99 -0.89
C ILE A 307 -8.20 12.46 -0.54
N PHE A 308 -9.17 12.25 -1.44
CA PHE A 308 -10.55 12.68 -1.23
C PHE A 308 -11.16 12.00 0.00
N SER A 309 -10.97 10.70 0.19
CA SER A 309 -11.48 9.99 1.37
C SER A 309 -10.93 10.56 2.67
N ASN A 310 -9.63 10.86 2.74
CA ASN A 310 -9.02 11.44 3.93
C ASN A 310 -9.52 12.87 4.19
N LEU A 311 -9.64 13.69 3.13
CA LEU A 311 -10.15 15.06 3.25
C LEU A 311 -11.62 15.08 3.67
N LEU A 312 -12.43 14.18 3.14
CA LEU A 312 -13.85 14.06 3.47
C LEU A 312 -14.04 13.80 4.96
N VAL A 313 -13.33 12.81 5.50
CA VAL A 313 -13.40 12.44 6.92
C VAL A 313 -12.97 13.61 7.79
N LYS A 314 -11.79 14.18 7.54
CA LYS A 314 -11.25 15.31 8.31
C LYS A 314 -12.15 16.55 8.25
N PHE A 315 -12.80 16.80 7.11
CA PHE A 315 -13.74 17.90 6.96
C PHE A 315 -14.95 17.73 7.87
N PHE A 316 -15.55 16.53 7.94
CA PHE A 316 -16.70 16.30 8.81
C PHE A 316 -16.32 16.11 10.29
N GLU A 317 -15.10 15.65 10.58
CA GLU A 317 -14.56 15.59 11.95
C GLU A 317 -14.36 16.98 12.56
N PHE A 318 -14.06 17.98 11.73
CA PHE A 318 -13.86 19.36 12.19
C PHE A 318 -15.12 20.00 12.77
N PHE A 319 -16.30 19.63 12.26
CA PHE A 319 -17.56 20.16 12.76
C PHE A 319 -18.07 19.30 13.91
N THR A 320 -18.30 19.92 15.06
CA THR A 320 -18.84 19.28 16.25
C THR A 320 -20.17 19.90 16.67
N ILE A 321 -21.08 19.06 17.16
CA ILE A 321 -22.34 19.46 17.80
C ILE A 321 -22.41 18.70 19.12
N ASP A 322 -22.62 19.42 20.23
CA ASP A 322 -22.65 18.86 21.59
C ASP A 322 -21.42 18.00 21.94
N GLY A 323 -20.24 18.38 21.44
CA GLY A 323 -18.97 17.69 21.70
C GLY A 323 -18.74 16.43 20.86
N LEU A 324 -19.68 16.04 20.00
CA LEU A 324 -19.52 14.92 19.06
C LEU A 324 -19.31 15.46 17.64
N ASN A 325 -18.40 14.83 16.89
CA ASN A 325 -18.24 15.18 15.48
C ASN A 325 -19.42 14.69 14.62
N LEU A 326 -19.66 15.34 13.48
CA LEU A 326 -20.81 15.05 12.61
C LEU A 326 -20.88 13.59 12.16
N LEU A 327 -19.73 12.96 11.88
CA LEU A 327 -19.66 11.56 11.48
C LEU A 327 -20.08 10.62 12.61
N SER A 328 -19.68 10.92 13.84
CA SER A 328 -20.05 10.15 15.03
C SER A 328 -21.54 10.30 15.32
N LEU A 329 -22.09 11.51 15.19
CA LEU A 329 -23.54 11.74 15.31
C LEU A 329 -24.32 10.98 14.25
N PHE A 330 -23.89 11.04 12.99
CA PHE A 330 -24.50 10.29 11.90
C PHE A 330 -24.52 8.78 12.19
N TYR A 331 -23.40 8.23 12.67
CA TYR A 331 -23.33 6.83 13.06
C TYR A 331 -24.27 6.50 14.23
N GLN A 332 -24.14 7.21 15.35
CA GLN A 332 -24.83 6.89 16.60
C GLN A 332 -26.35 7.11 16.53
N GLN A 333 -26.80 8.14 15.82
CA GLN A 333 -28.22 8.52 15.80
C GLN A 333 -29.00 7.91 14.64
N LEU A 334 -28.35 7.66 13.48
CA LEU A 334 -29.06 7.21 12.28
C LEU A 334 -28.79 5.76 11.91
N ILE A 335 -27.56 5.26 12.11
CA ILE A 335 -27.19 3.92 11.67
C ILE A 335 -27.29 2.91 12.82
N LEU A 336 -26.66 3.20 13.95
CA LEU A 336 -26.60 2.28 15.08
C LEU A 336 -27.98 1.83 15.61
N PRO A 337 -29.03 2.69 15.66
CA PRO A 337 -30.35 2.26 16.11
C PRO A 337 -31.07 1.31 15.13
N ALA A 338 -30.65 1.29 13.86
CA ALA A 338 -31.31 0.52 12.81
C ALA A 338 -30.71 -0.89 12.60
N PHE A 339 -29.52 -1.17 13.14
CA PHE A 339 -28.78 -2.40 12.89
C PHE A 339 -28.05 -2.91 14.15
N GLU A 340 -27.73 -4.19 14.20
CA GLU A 340 -26.78 -4.71 15.21
C GLU A 340 -25.41 -4.04 15.07
N PRO A 341 -24.63 -3.86 16.17
CA PRO A 341 -23.41 -3.03 16.16
C PRO A 341 -22.39 -3.34 15.05
N LYS A 342 -22.09 -4.62 14.80
CA LYS A 342 -21.17 -5.03 13.72
C LYS A 342 -21.71 -4.69 12.33
N THR A 343 -23.02 -4.89 12.13
CA THR A 343 -23.69 -4.58 10.87
C THR A 343 -23.81 -3.08 10.68
N ALA A 344 -24.10 -2.31 11.74
CA ALA A 344 -24.10 -0.85 11.72
C ALA A 344 -22.73 -0.31 11.29
N SER A 345 -21.63 -0.81 11.86
CA SER A 345 -20.26 -0.39 11.50
C SER A 345 -19.95 -0.67 10.03
N LEU A 346 -20.36 -1.85 9.51
CA LEU A 346 -20.20 -2.19 8.09
C LEU A 346 -21.06 -1.31 7.18
N VAL A 347 -22.33 -1.06 7.53
CA VAL A 347 -23.24 -0.20 6.75
C VAL A 347 -22.70 1.22 6.67
N TYR A 348 -22.20 1.76 7.79
CA TYR A 348 -21.52 3.05 7.83
C TYR A 348 -20.34 3.09 6.85
N ALA A 349 -19.44 2.09 6.92
CA ALA A 349 -18.28 2.02 6.05
C ALA A 349 -18.64 1.94 4.55
N LEU A 350 -19.70 1.18 4.23
CA LEU A 350 -20.24 1.09 2.88
C LEU A 350 -20.80 2.44 2.40
N ILE A 351 -21.54 3.16 3.26
CA ILE A 351 -22.05 4.50 2.93
C ILE A 351 -20.90 5.47 2.64
N ILE A 352 -19.89 5.54 3.51
CA ILE A 352 -18.71 6.39 3.28
C ILE A 352 -18.02 6.00 1.96
N THR A 353 -17.89 4.70 1.68
CA THR A 353 -17.31 4.21 0.42
C THR A 353 -18.14 4.62 -0.81
N SER A 354 -19.47 4.55 -0.72
CA SER A 354 -20.39 5.00 -1.78
C SER A 354 -20.32 6.51 -2.01
N VAL A 355 -20.20 7.31 -0.95
CA VAL A 355 -20.01 8.77 -1.07
C VAL A 355 -18.70 9.07 -1.80
N ASN A 356 -17.63 8.36 -1.47
CA ASN A 356 -16.33 8.47 -2.16
C ASN A 356 -16.38 8.07 -3.65
N PHE A 357 -17.32 7.20 -4.04
CA PHE A 357 -17.49 6.79 -5.43
C PHE A 357 -17.99 7.95 -6.33
N ILE A 358 -18.82 8.85 -5.81
CA ILE A 358 -19.47 9.92 -6.57
C ILE A 358 -18.45 10.82 -7.31
N PRO A 359 -17.46 11.46 -6.65
CA PRO A 359 -16.49 12.30 -7.34
C PRO A 359 -15.57 11.47 -8.26
N MET A 360 -15.24 10.23 -7.87
CA MET A 360 -14.41 9.36 -8.72
C MET A 360 -15.13 8.99 -10.02
N TRP A 361 -16.44 8.72 -9.94
CA TRP A 361 -17.30 8.49 -11.10
C TRP A 361 -17.37 9.71 -12.00
N TRP A 362 -17.51 10.90 -11.41
CA TRP A 362 -17.51 12.15 -12.17
C TRP A 362 -16.19 12.37 -12.93
N LEU A 363 -15.04 12.21 -12.25
CA LEU A 363 -13.72 12.28 -12.88
C LEU A 363 -13.57 11.26 -14.01
N TYR A 364 -14.03 10.03 -13.76
CA TYR A 364 -14.00 8.94 -14.73
C TYR A 364 -14.81 9.27 -15.99
N ARG A 365 -16.07 9.73 -15.83
CA ARG A 365 -16.95 10.14 -16.95
C ARG A 365 -16.37 11.29 -17.77
N LYS A 366 -15.58 12.18 -17.15
CA LYS A 366 -14.91 13.30 -17.80
C LYS A 366 -13.53 12.94 -18.35
N ASN A 367 -13.07 11.70 -18.22
CA ASN A 367 -11.72 11.24 -18.58
C ASN A 367 -10.60 12.05 -17.91
N ILE A 368 -10.84 12.58 -16.71
CA ILE A 368 -9.86 13.34 -15.94
C ILE A 368 -9.04 12.36 -15.09
N ILE A 369 -7.71 12.43 -15.23
CA ILE A 369 -6.76 11.62 -14.44
C ILE A 369 -5.92 12.55 -13.59
N LEU A 370 -6.10 12.47 -12.27
CA LEU A 370 -5.29 13.18 -11.29
C LEU A 370 -3.90 12.55 -11.24
N LYS A 371 -2.91 13.28 -11.75
CA LYS A 371 -1.51 12.87 -11.77
C LYS A 371 -0.77 13.62 -10.67
N VAL A 372 -0.09 12.86 -9.81
CA VAL A 372 0.86 13.39 -8.84
C VAL A 372 2.24 13.44 -9.49
#